data_AF-A0A520IEC7-F1
#
_entry.id   AF-A0A520IEC7-F1
#
_cell.length_a   1.000
_cell.length_b   1.000
_cell.length_c   1.000
_cell.angle_alpha   90.00
_cell.angle_beta   90.00
_cell.angle_gamma   90.00
#
_symmetry.space_group_name_H-M   'P 1'
#
loop_
_entity.id
_entity.type
_entity.pdbx_description
1 polymer ?
#
loop_
_entity_poly.entity_id
_entity_poly.type
_entity_poly.pdbx_seq_one_letter_code
_entity_poly.pdbx_strand_id
1 'polypeptide(L)'
;MRTGFLVAEYHRTNLVDAEINNFQAGYKHQWIFSEPKITGLPQNDNSAATYSTFRLNSTLKYRYDDVEGSHGAAGTFMFTYFQQGSDQKLWLSSTKFSPNRKFHYTLSPEAGVEMQENFSAENTIYKGFIARPVGRIVFGFGQSKPDPEDQFSGTPIWMLNLDAAARYDLIGESYNEEKFHPMLRGSLDFFLLYKPVKLTIGGSYVYGDNPLQGFRQFNFRSQHYGLIAFKIQK
;
A
#
# COMPACT_ATOMS: atom_id res chain seq x y z
N MET A 1 15.02 6.48 -10.29
CA MET A 1 13.92 7.48 -10.21
C MET A 1 13.47 7.63 -8.75
N ARG A 2 13.20 8.85 -8.29
CA ARG A 2 12.74 9.16 -6.93
C ARG A 2 11.43 9.94 -7.02
N THR A 3 10.43 9.54 -6.24
CA THR A 3 9.15 10.26 -6.13
C THR A 3 8.74 10.33 -4.66
N GLY A 4 8.15 11.45 -4.26
CA GLY A 4 7.70 11.67 -2.89
C GLY A 4 6.48 12.57 -2.85
N PHE A 5 5.64 12.37 -1.86
CA PHE A 5 4.43 13.18 -1.68
C PHE A 5 4.01 13.23 -0.20
N LEU A 6 3.39 14.35 0.17
CA LEU A 6 2.78 14.54 1.49
C LEU A 6 1.44 13.81 1.56
N VAL A 7 1.16 13.21 2.71
CA VAL A 7 -0.06 12.45 2.96
C VAL A 7 -0.62 12.84 4.31
N ALA A 8 -1.89 13.26 4.34
CA ALA A 8 -2.69 13.35 5.55
C ALA A 8 -3.81 12.32 5.46
N GLU A 9 -4.01 11.55 6.52
CA GLU A 9 -5.03 10.51 6.65
C GLU A 9 -5.79 10.74 7.97
N TYR A 10 -7.12 10.73 7.92
CA TYR A 10 -7.99 10.77 9.09
C TYR A 10 -8.84 9.50 9.08
N HIS A 11 -8.81 8.75 10.19
CA HIS A 11 -9.60 7.53 10.34
C HIS A 11 -10.57 7.72 11.50
N ARG A 12 -11.87 7.68 11.19
CA ARG A 12 -12.95 7.71 12.18
C ARG A 12 -13.88 6.53 11.95
N THR A 13 -14.03 5.69 12.96
CA THR A 13 -14.93 4.54 12.93
C THR A 13 -15.69 4.46 14.24
N ASN A 14 -17.02 4.41 14.16
CA ASN A 14 -17.92 4.25 15.32
C ASN A 14 -18.48 2.81 15.38
N LEU A 15 -17.66 1.79 15.09
CA LEU A 15 -18.12 0.41 15.22
C LEU A 15 -18.28 0.06 16.70
N VAL A 16 -19.33 -0.70 17.02
CA VAL A 16 -19.71 -1.07 18.39
C VAL A 16 -18.58 -1.79 19.15
N ASP A 17 -17.69 -2.48 18.42
CA ASP A 17 -16.66 -3.34 19.01
C ASP A 17 -15.28 -2.67 19.18
N ALA A 18 -14.99 -1.56 18.48
CA ALA A 18 -13.75 -0.79 18.65
C ALA A 18 -13.90 0.63 18.06
N GLU A 19 -13.83 1.64 18.91
CA GLU A 19 -13.79 3.04 18.48
C GLU A 19 -12.41 3.38 17.92
N ILE A 20 -12.37 4.07 16.79
CA ILE A 20 -11.13 4.54 16.17
C ILE A 20 -11.30 6.02 15.87
N ASN A 21 -10.42 6.83 16.46
CA ASN A 21 -10.31 8.24 16.15
C ASN A 21 -8.83 8.60 16.13
N ASN A 22 -8.21 8.47 14.95
CA ASN A 22 -6.81 8.82 14.80
C ASN A 22 -6.57 9.74 13.60
N PHE A 23 -5.61 10.62 13.82
CA PHE A 23 -5.08 11.52 12.82
C PHE A 23 -3.64 11.14 12.51
N GLN A 24 -3.32 11.05 11.22
CA GLN A 24 -1.97 10.76 10.77
C GLN A 24 -1.55 11.74 9.69
N ALA A 25 -0.34 12.29 9.82
CA ALA A 25 0.26 13.15 8.81
C ALA A 25 1.67 12.68 8.54
N GLY A 26 2.09 12.61 7.28
CA GLY A 26 3.38 12.05 6.95
C GLY A 26 3.81 12.24 5.51
N TYR A 27 4.91 11.58 5.21
CA TYR A 27 5.59 11.61 3.92
C TYR A 27 5.71 10.18 3.39
N LYS A 28 5.24 9.97 2.16
CA LYS A 28 5.48 8.73 1.42
C LYS A 28 6.57 8.97 0.40
N HIS A 29 7.49 8.02 0.31
CA HIS A 29 8.66 8.08 -0.55
C HIS A 29 8.82 6.77 -1.30
N GLN A 30 9.11 6.87 -2.59
CA GLN A 30 9.42 5.73 -3.43
C GLN A 30 10.79 5.94 -4.07
N TRP A 31 11.65 4.94 -3.92
CA TRP A 31 12.98 4.94 -4.53
C TRP A 31 13.21 3.67 -5.33
N ILE A 32 13.53 3.83 -6.60
CA ILE A 32 14.02 2.77 -7.49
C ILE A 32 15.56 2.85 -7.52
N PHE A 33 16.23 1.79 -7.05
CA PHE A 33 17.67 1.79 -6.74
C PHE A 33 18.59 1.86 -7.96
N SER A 34 18.13 1.48 -9.15
CA SER A 34 18.91 1.64 -10.38
C SER A 34 18.13 2.33 -11.50
N GLU A 35 18.88 3.06 -12.31
CA GLU A 35 18.43 3.52 -13.61
C GLU A 35 18.46 2.37 -14.61
N PRO A 36 17.62 2.41 -15.66
CA PRO A 36 17.63 1.39 -16.68
C PRO A 36 19.04 1.24 -17.27
N LYS A 37 19.69 0.10 -17.05
CA LYS A 37 20.80 -0.31 -17.91
C LYS A 37 20.16 -0.84 -19.18
N ILE A 38 20.37 -0.13 -20.29
CA ILE A 38 19.86 -0.58 -21.59
C ILE A 38 20.60 -1.87 -21.96
N THR A 39 19.93 -3.01 -21.81
CA THR A 39 20.41 -4.29 -22.33
C THR A 39 19.57 -4.65 -23.55
N GLY A 40 20.19 -4.52 -24.73
CA GLY A 40 19.56 -4.75 -26.03
C GLY A 40 19.52 -3.46 -26.85
N LEU A 41 20.23 -3.45 -27.98
CA LEU A 41 19.98 -2.46 -29.02
C LEU A 41 18.51 -2.66 -29.49
N PRO A 42 17.76 -1.58 -29.77
CA PRO A 42 16.40 -1.68 -30.29
C PRO A 42 16.45 -2.36 -31.65
N GLN A 43 16.29 -3.69 -31.67
CA GLN A 43 15.96 -4.40 -32.89
C GLN A 43 14.44 -4.32 -33.01
N ASN A 44 14.00 -3.42 -33.89
CA ASN A 44 12.62 -3.09 -34.25
C ASN A 44 11.85 -2.22 -33.23
N ASP A 45 11.94 -0.91 -33.43
CA ASP A 45 10.92 0.17 -33.30
C ASP A 45 9.91 0.22 -32.14
N ASN A 46 9.92 -0.64 -31.12
CA ASN A 46 9.06 -0.49 -29.93
C ASN A 46 9.53 -1.27 -28.69
N SER A 47 10.75 -1.82 -28.70
CA SER A 47 11.30 -2.61 -27.60
C SER A 47 11.90 -1.69 -26.52
N ALA A 48 11.09 -1.37 -25.50
CA ALA A 48 11.57 -0.68 -24.30
C ALA A 48 12.64 -1.52 -23.59
N ALA A 49 13.78 -0.91 -23.27
CA ALA A 49 14.88 -1.57 -22.59
C ALA A 49 14.41 -2.29 -21.32
N THR A 50 14.81 -3.55 -21.16
CA THR A 50 14.46 -4.32 -19.97
C THR A 50 15.44 -4.01 -18.86
N TYR A 51 14.95 -3.61 -17.69
CA TYR A 51 15.76 -3.45 -16.49
C TYR A 51 15.08 -4.06 -15.29
N SER A 52 15.89 -4.55 -14.37
CA SER A 52 15.48 -5.06 -13.08
C SER A 52 16.22 -4.37 -11.95
N THR A 53 15.51 -4.16 -10.85
CA THR A 53 16.03 -3.42 -9.71
C THR A 53 15.20 -3.66 -8.47
N PHE A 54 15.64 -3.12 -7.34
CA PHE A 54 14.82 -3.03 -6.15
C PHE A 54 14.08 -1.69 -6.12
N ARG A 55 12.86 -1.73 -5.61
CA ARG A 55 12.07 -0.56 -5.25
C ARG A 55 11.87 -0.57 -3.73
N LEU A 56 12.19 0.56 -3.10
CA LEU A 56 11.84 0.86 -1.71
C LEU A 56 10.60 1.74 -1.70
N ASN A 57 9.56 1.28 -1.01
CA ASN A 57 8.40 2.07 -0.63
C ASN A 57 8.56 2.38 0.87
N SER A 58 8.80 3.64 1.21
CA SER A 58 8.89 4.08 2.60
C SER A 58 7.80 5.08 2.96
N THR A 59 7.32 5.00 4.19
CA THR A 59 6.35 5.94 4.75
C THR A 59 6.80 6.35 6.12
N LEU A 60 6.85 7.65 6.39
CA LEU A 60 7.10 8.20 7.73
C LEU A 60 5.90 9.05 8.11
N LYS A 61 5.32 8.82 9.29
CA LYS A 61 4.12 9.50 9.75
C LYS A 61 4.25 9.89 11.20
N TYR A 62 3.74 11.07 11.51
CA TYR A 62 3.25 11.40 12.84
C TYR A 62 1.85 10.80 13.03
N ARG A 63 1.56 10.34 14.24
CA ARG A 63 0.27 9.79 14.63
C ARG A 63 -0.21 10.44 15.92
N TYR A 64 -1.48 10.79 15.92
CA TYR A 64 -2.23 11.12 17.12
C TYR A 64 -3.44 10.20 17.21
N ASP A 65 -3.58 9.50 18.33
CA ASP A 65 -4.71 8.63 18.62
C ASP A 65 -5.48 9.24 19.81
N ASP A 66 -6.69 9.73 19.53
CA ASP A 66 -7.53 10.41 20.52
C ASP A 66 -8.09 9.43 21.55
N VAL A 67 -8.30 8.17 21.16
CA VAL A 67 -8.82 7.12 22.04
C VAL A 67 -7.80 6.76 23.14
N GLU A 68 -6.51 6.78 22.80
CA GLU A 68 -5.41 6.47 23.72
C GLU A 68 -4.74 7.72 24.30
N GLY A 69 -5.18 8.91 23.87
CA GLY A 69 -4.49 10.19 24.06
C GLY A 69 -3.00 10.10 23.71
N SER A 70 -2.66 9.34 22.66
CA SER A 70 -1.29 8.98 22.33
C SER A 70 -0.74 9.78 21.15
N HIS A 71 0.53 10.14 21.26
CA HIS A 71 1.31 10.80 20.21
C HIS A 71 2.52 9.93 19.88
N GLY A 72 2.73 9.72 18.58
CA GLY A 72 3.76 8.82 18.12
C GLY A 72 4.26 9.11 16.72
N ALA A 73 5.32 8.38 16.35
CA ALA A 73 5.84 8.31 15.01
C ALA A 73 5.73 6.87 14.50
N ALA A 74 5.47 6.70 13.21
CA ALA A 74 5.42 5.41 12.54
C ALA A 74 6.21 5.46 11.25
N GLY A 75 6.96 4.38 10.99
CA GLY A 75 7.76 4.19 9.80
C GLY A 75 7.44 2.86 9.13
N THR A 76 7.37 2.85 7.80
CA THR A 76 7.39 1.61 7.01
C THR A 76 8.49 1.68 5.97
N PHE A 77 9.17 0.56 5.76
CA PHE A 77 10.24 0.42 4.77
C PHE A 77 10.08 -0.92 4.07
N MET A 78 9.42 -0.92 2.91
CA MET A 78 9.07 -2.12 2.16
C MET A 78 9.89 -2.22 0.88
N PHE A 79 10.60 -3.32 0.71
CA PHE A 79 11.39 -3.62 -0.47
C PHE A 79 10.64 -4.58 -1.39
N THR A 80 10.74 -4.35 -2.69
CA THR A 80 10.23 -5.26 -3.69
C THR A 80 11.14 -5.32 -4.90
N TYR A 81 11.22 -6.49 -5.52
CA TYR A 81 11.86 -6.64 -6.81
C TYR A 81 10.95 -6.07 -7.90
N PHE A 82 11.50 -5.22 -8.75
CA PHE A 82 10.81 -4.51 -9.81
C PHE A 82 11.49 -4.83 -11.15
N GLN A 83 10.71 -5.21 -12.15
CA GLN A 83 11.19 -5.42 -13.51
C GLN A 83 10.31 -4.67 -14.51
N GLN A 84 10.90 -3.93 -15.45
CA GLN A 84 10.17 -3.26 -16.52
C GLN A 84 10.87 -3.52 -17.86
N GLY A 85 10.11 -3.68 -18.95
CA GLY A 85 10.62 -3.94 -20.30
C GLY A 85 9.83 -4.99 -21.08
N SER A 86 10.30 -5.31 -22.29
CA SER A 86 9.68 -6.29 -23.18
C SER A 86 10.02 -7.75 -22.87
N ASP A 87 11.17 -8.04 -22.23
CA ASP A 87 11.65 -9.40 -21.92
C ASP A 87 11.55 -9.73 -20.42
N GLN A 88 10.37 -9.47 -19.83
CA GLN A 88 10.14 -9.77 -18.42
C GLN A 88 9.86 -11.25 -18.19
N LYS A 89 10.81 -11.96 -17.59
CA LYS A 89 10.65 -13.36 -17.15
C LYS A 89 9.69 -13.49 -15.98
N LEU A 90 9.70 -12.51 -15.07
CA LEU A 90 8.83 -12.43 -13.91
C LEU A 90 8.21 -11.03 -13.85
N TRP A 91 6.89 -10.94 -14.03
CA TRP A 91 6.14 -9.68 -13.98
C TRP A 91 5.86 -9.29 -12.53
N LEU A 92 6.95 -9.07 -11.77
CA LEU A 92 6.90 -8.68 -10.37
C LEU A 92 7.02 -7.16 -10.26
N SER A 93 6.09 -6.59 -9.51
CA SER A 93 5.93 -5.17 -9.24
C SER A 93 5.78 -4.29 -10.48
N SER A 94 5.39 -4.90 -11.61
CA SER A 94 5.09 -4.26 -12.88
C SER A 94 3.71 -4.64 -13.39
N THR A 95 3.09 -3.74 -14.16
CA THR A 95 1.78 -3.98 -14.74
C THR A 95 1.94 -4.69 -16.08
N LYS A 96 1.32 -5.86 -16.21
CA LYS A 96 1.22 -6.58 -17.47
C LYS A 96 -0.16 -6.37 -18.09
N PHE A 97 -0.21 -6.06 -19.37
CA PHE A 97 -1.44 -5.98 -20.14
C PHE A 97 -1.68 -7.27 -20.93
N SER A 98 -2.95 -7.63 -21.11
CA SER A 98 -3.35 -8.68 -22.06
C SER A 98 -2.98 -8.28 -23.51
N PRO A 99 -2.87 -9.23 -24.46
CA PRO A 99 -2.52 -8.90 -25.85
C PRO A 99 -3.45 -7.87 -26.51
N ASN A 100 -4.74 -7.90 -26.16
CA ASN A 100 -5.74 -6.94 -26.62
C ASN A 100 -5.83 -5.66 -25.75
N ARG A 101 -4.94 -5.52 -24.75
CA ARG A 101 -4.84 -4.40 -23.79
C ARG A 101 -6.11 -4.11 -22.98
N LYS A 102 -7.09 -5.01 -23.02
CA LYS A 102 -8.35 -4.87 -22.28
C LYS A 102 -8.19 -5.17 -20.80
N PHE A 103 -7.27 -6.05 -20.43
CA PHE A 103 -7.04 -6.42 -19.04
C PHE A 103 -5.61 -6.11 -18.65
N HIS A 104 -5.42 -5.85 -17.37
CA HIS A 104 -4.10 -5.71 -16.80
C HIS A 104 -4.02 -6.35 -15.42
N TYR A 105 -2.82 -6.76 -15.02
CA TYR A 105 -2.57 -7.24 -13.69
C TYR A 105 -1.19 -6.83 -13.18
N THR A 106 -1.05 -6.83 -11.87
CA THR A 106 0.20 -6.54 -11.16
C THR A 106 0.33 -7.48 -9.98
N LEU A 107 1.52 -8.01 -9.74
CA LEU A 107 1.83 -8.80 -8.55
C LEU A 107 3.07 -8.22 -7.90
N SER A 108 2.95 -7.69 -6.69
CA SER A 108 4.04 -7.02 -5.97
C SER A 108 4.27 -7.72 -4.63
N PRO A 109 5.17 -8.72 -4.57
CA PRO A 109 5.64 -9.25 -3.29
C PRO A 109 6.58 -8.22 -2.66
N GLU A 110 6.34 -7.87 -1.41
CA GLU A 110 7.13 -6.92 -0.63
C GLU A 110 7.59 -7.57 0.68
N ALA A 111 8.79 -7.23 1.11
CA ALA A 111 9.32 -7.60 2.42
C ALA A 111 9.98 -6.37 3.05
N GLY A 112 9.84 -6.20 4.35
CA GLY A 112 10.30 -4.98 4.99
C GLY A 112 10.14 -4.95 6.49
N VAL A 113 10.18 -3.74 7.02
CA VAL A 113 10.05 -3.47 8.46
C VAL A 113 9.06 -2.33 8.68
N GLU A 114 8.21 -2.50 9.68
CA GLU A 114 7.38 -1.47 10.27
C GLU A 114 7.95 -1.10 11.65
N MET A 115 8.01 0.20 11.94
CA MET A 115 8.46 0.75 13.21
C MET A 115 7.39 1.69 13.75
N GLN A 116 7.19 1.67 15.05
CA GLN A 116 6.26 2.54 15.75
C GLN A 116 6.88 2.97 17.07
N GLU A 117 6.86 4.26 17.35
CA GLU A 117 7.26 4.84 18.63
C GLU A 117 6.13 5.70 19.16
N ASN A 118 5.61 5.37 20.34
CA ASN A 118 4.65 6.21 21.05
C ASN A 118 5.39 6.95 22.16
N PHE A 119 5.79 8.20 21.90
CA PHE A 119 6.56 9.01 22.85
C PHE A 119 5.68 9.63 23.96
N SER A 120 4.38 9.80 23.71
CA SER A 120 3.40 10.23 24.72
C SER A 120 2.12 9.42 24.63
N ALA A 121 1.47 9.18 25.76
CA ALA A 121 0.16 8.55 25.89
C ALA A 121 -0.39 8.84 27.30
N GLU A 122 -1.71 8.84 27.45
CA GLU A 122 -2.37 9.02 28.75
C GLU A 122 -2.04 7.89 29.73
N ASN A 123 -1.96 6.65 29.22
CA ASN A 123 -1.54 5.50 30.00
C ASN A 123 -0.11 5.10 29.62
N THR A 124 0.73 4.83 30.62
CA THR A 124 2.11 4.38 30.43
C THR A 124 2.20 3.06 29.67
N ILE A 125 1.15 2.24 29.72
CA ILE A 125 1.10 1.04 28.89
C ILE A 125 1.27 1.46 27.43
N TYR A 126 0.55 2.43 26.89
CA TYR A 126 0.60 2.75 25.46
C TYR A 126 1.87 3.48 24.97
N LYS A 127 2.91 3.61 25.79
CA LYS A 127 4.20 4.23 25.43
C LYS A 127 5.24 3.19 25.04
N GLY A 128 6.08 3.54 24.07
CA GLY A 128 7.28 2.80 23.75
C GLY A 128 7.42 2.44 22.28
N PHE A 129 8.44 1.61 22.03
CA PHE A 129 8.90 1.24 20.70
C PHE A 129 8.44 -0.15 20.30
N ILE A 130 7.94 -0.28 19.08
CA ILE A 130 7.64 -1.57 18.46
C ILE A 130 8.28 -1.63 17.07
N ALA A 131 8.96 -2.73 16.78
CA ALA A 131 9.45 -3.04 15.44
C ALA A 131 8.96 -4.40 14.96
N ARG A 132 8.52 -4.45 13.70
CA ARG A 132 7.86 -5.60 13.09
C ARG A 132 8.50 -5.92 11.74
N PRO A 133 9.08 -7.11 11.52
CA PRO A 133 9.25 -7.62 10.16
C PRO A 133 7.87 -7.78 9.49
N VAL A 134 7.81 -7.46 8.21
CA VAL A 134 6.58 -7.52 7.42
C VAL A 134 6.82 -8.24 6.10
N GLY A 135 5.99 -9.23 5.82
CA GLY A 135 5.81 -9.79 4.48
C GLY A 135 4.47 -9.34 3.92
N ARG A 136 4.43 -8.92 2.65
CA ARG A 136 3.23 -8.42 2.00
C ARG A 136 3.16 -8.87 0.55
N ILE A 137 1.97 -9.17 0.06
CA ILE A 137 1.71 -9.47 -1.34
C ILE A 137 0.55 -8.59 -1.79
N VAL A 138 0.82 -7.72 -2.76
CA VAL A 138 -0.21 -6.90 -3.39
C VAL A 138 -0.49 -7.44 -4.79
N PHE A 139 -1.73 -7.80 -5.05
CA PHE A 139 -2.22 -8.20 -6.35
C PHE A 139 -3.23 -7.17 -6.86
N GLY A 140 -3.07 -6.74 -8.11
CA GLY A 140 -4.04 -5.91 -8.82
C GLY A 140 -4.50 -6.64 -10.08
N PHE A 141 -5.80 -6.61 -10.35
CA PHE A 141 -6.37 -7.06 -11.62
C PHE A 141 -7.44 -6.07 -12.05
N GLY A 142 -7.42 -5.66 -13.31
CA GLY A 142 -8.35 -4.66 -13.78
C GLY A 142 -8.60 -4.74 -15.27
N GLN A 143 -9.58 -3.94 -15.68
CA GLN A 143 -9.90 -3.73 -17.08
C GLN A 143 -9.52 -2.31 -17.47
N SER A 144 -8.96 -2.15 -18.67
CA SER A 144 -8.63 -0.88 -19.29
C SER A 144 -9.26 -0.76 -20.68
N LYS A 145 -9.51 0.48 -21.09
CA LYS A 145 -9.77 0.86 -22.47
C LYS A 145 -8.43 1.19 -23.12
N PRO A 146 -8.18 0.84 -24.39
CA PRO A 146 -7.05 1.39 -25.13
C PRO A 146 -7.11 2.92 -25.09
N ASP A 147 -6.03 3.55 -24.69
CA ASP A 147 -5.89 5.01 -24.72
C ASP A 147 -5.20 5.39 -26.04
N PRO A 148 -5.83 6.18 -26.93
CA PRO A 148 -5.20 6.63 -28.17
C PRO A 148 -3.95 7.49 -27.92
N GLU A 149 -3.88 8.18 -26.79
CA GLU A 149 -2.78 9.09 -26.44
C GLU A 149 -1.64 8.41 -25.67
N ASP A 150 -1.89 7.23 -25.10
CA ASP A 150 -0.90 6.47 -24.33
C ASP A 150 -0.90 5.00 -24.77
N GLN A 151 0.02 4.67 -25.67
CA GLN A 151 0.17 3.31 -26.17
C GLN A 151 0.76 2.35 -25.13
N PHE A 152 1.27 2.85 -23.99
CA PHE A 152 1.91 2.06 -22.95
C PHE A 152 1.02 1.85 -21.74
N SER A 153 0.00 2.70 -21.52
CA SER A 153 -0.98 2.55 -20.45
C SER A 153 -2.41 2.77 -20.95
N GLY A 154 -3.26 1.75 -20.79
CA GLY A 154 -4.69 1.89 -21.11
C GLY A 154 -5.43 2.65 -20.00
N THR A 155 -6.50 3.37 -20.35
CA THR A 155 -7.38 4.04 -19.39
C THR A 155 -8.12 3.01 -18.52
N PRO A 156 -7.83 2.89 -17.21
CA PRO A 156 -8.51 1.92 -16.35
C PRO A 156 -10.01 2.21 -16.25
N ILE A 157 -10.82 1.15 -16.19
CA ILE A 157 -12.28 1.18 -16.02
C ILE A 157 -12.62 0.74 -14.60
N TRP A 158 -12.05 -0.39 -14.19
CA TRP A 158 -12.19 -0.92 -12.85
C TRP A 158 -10.92 -1.67 -12.46
N MET A 159 -10.68 -1.78 -11.15
CA MET A 159 -9.53 -2.47 -10.59
C MET A 159 -9.91 -3.15 -9.28
N LEU A 160 -9.71 -4.46 -9.23
CA LEU A 160 -9.69 -5.26 -8.01
C LEU A 160 -8.27 -5.23 -7.46
N ASN A 161 -8.11 -4.83 -6.19
CA ASN A 161 -6.85 -4.96 -5.46
C ASN A 161 -7.03 -5.89 -4.27
N LEU A 162 -6.09 -6.82 -4.12
CA LEU A 162 -5.93 -7.67 -2.96
C LEU A 162 -4.58 -7.35 -2.32
N ASP A 163 -4.58 -7.12 -1.02
CA ASP A 163 -3.40 -6.79 -0.24
C ASP A 163 -3.37 -7.70 0.98
N ALA A 164 -2.49 -8.70 0.95
CA ALA A 164 -2.28 -9.61 2.05
C ALA A 164 -0.97 -9.24 2.74
N ALA A 165 -1.00 -9.01 4.06
CA ALA A 165 0.17 -8.72 4.86
C ALA A 165 0.23 -9.62 6.10
N ALA A 166 1.44 -9.97 6.50
CA ALA A 166 1.74 -10.69 7.72
C ALA A 166 2.85 -9.95 8.44
N ARG A 167 2.63 -9.65 9.73
CA ARG A 167 3.57 -8.90 10.57
C ARG A 167 3.79 -9.64 11.88
N TYR A 168 4.95 -9.44 12.49
CA TYR A 168 5.25 -10.03 13.78
C TYR A 168 5.92 -9.02 14.71
N ASP A 169 5.46 -8.88 15.95
CA ASP A 169 6.07 -7.99 16.95
C ASP A 169 7.38 -8.60 17.46
N LEU A 170 8.49 -8.18 16.85
CA LEU A 170 9.83 -8.70 17.16
C LEU A 170 10.46 -7.96 18.34
N ILE A 171 10.30 -6.64 18.39
CA ILE A 171 10.82 -5.76 19.45
C ILE A 171 9.65 -4.98 20.03
N GLY A 172 9.68 -4.77 21.35
CA GLY A 172 8.62 -4.09 22.11
C GLY A 172 7.71 -5.08 22.84
N GLU A 173 7.14 -4.64 23.96
CA GLU A 173 6.00 -5.35 24.54
C GLU A 173 4.77 -5.03 23.67
N SER A 174 4.14 -6.07 23.13
CA SER A 174 2.82 -5.92 22.55
C SER A 174 1.83 -5.77 23.70
N TYR A 175 0.95 -4.78 23.63
CA TYR A 175 -0.15 -4.63 24.59
C TYR A 175 -1.12 -5.80 24.56
N ASN A 176 -1.11 -6.56 23.45
CA ASN A 176 -1.84 -7.80 23.28
C ASN A 176 -0.86 -8.98 23.37
N GLU A 177 -1.26 -10.09 23.98
CA GLU A 177 -0.45 -11.31 24.01
C GLU A 177 -0.12 -11.82 22.59
N GLU A 178 -0.96 -11.50 21.61
CA GLU A 178 -0.77 -11.87 20.22
C GLU A 178 0.25 -10.94 19.53
N LYS A 179 1.37 -11.54 19.10
CA LYS A 179 2.45 -10.87 18.38
C LYS A 179 2.31 -10.95 16.86
N PHE A 180 1.41 -11.80 16.35
CA PHE A 180 1.25 -12.03 14.92
C PHE A 180 0.03 -11.29 14.38
N HIS A 181 0.22 -10.49 13.33
CA HIS A 181 -0.80 -9.60 12.80
C HIS A 181 -1.04 -9.85 11.31
N PRO A 182 -1.91 -10.82 10.96
CA PRO A 182 -2.32 -11.04 9.58
C PRO A 182 -3.33 -9.97 9.16
N MET A 183 -3.28 -9.60 7.89
CA MET A 183 -4.21 -8.65 7.28
C MET A 183 -4.50 -9.09 5.85
N LEU A 184 -5.77 -9.05 5.47
CA LEU A 184 -6.22 -9.16 4.09
C LEU A 184 -7.14 -7.98 3.80
N ARG A 185 -6.79 -7.21 2.78
CA ARG A 185 -7.62 -6.12 2.29
C ARG A 185 -7.99 -6.38 0.84
N GLY A 186 -9.28 -6.41 0.57
CA GLY A 186 -9.84 -6.39 -0.77
C GLY A 186 -10.40 -5.01 -1.10
N SER A 187 -10.23 -4.54 -2.32
CA SER A 187 -10.89 -3.32 -2.80
C SER A 187 -11.29 -3.46 -4.26
N LEU A 188 -12.44 -2.89 -4.61
CA LEU A 188 -12.91 -2.77 -5.97
C LEU A 188 -13.15 -1.30 -6.27
N ASP A 189 -12.34 -0.77 -7.17
CA ASP A 189 -12.36 0.62 -7.60
C ASP A 189 -12.94 0.73 -9.02
N PHE A 190 -13.83 1.68 -9.24
CA PHE A 190 -14.36 2.08 -10.54
C PHE A 190 -13.89 3.49 -10.89
N PHE A 191 -13.35 3.63 -12.10
CA PHE A 191 -12.75 4.87 -12.59
C PHE A 191 -13.76 5.57 -13.47
N LEU A 192 -14.41 6.60 -12.92
CA LEU A 192 -15.42 7.39 -13.62
C LEU A 192 -14.75 8.36 -14.61
N LEU A 193 -13.63 8.94 -14.20
CA LEU A 193 -12.76 9.79 -15.01
C LEU A 193 -11.31 9.44 -14.70
N TYR A 194 -10.44 9.50 -15.71
CA TYR A 194 -9.02 9.19 -15.56
C TYR A 194 -8.10 10.33 -15.98
N LYS A 195 -8.50 11.09 -17.00
CA LYS A 195 -7.82 12.30 -17.48
C LYS A 195 -8.87 13.39 -17.73
N PRO A 196 -8.54 14.68 -17.49
CA PRO A 196 -7.31 15.19 -16.85
C PRO A 196 -7.33 15.05 -15.32
N VAL A 197 -8.49 14.72 -14.74
CA VAL A 197 -8.68 14.51 -13.31
C VAL A 197 -9.14 13.07 -13.10
N LYS A 198 -8.49 12.36 -12.18
CA LYS A 198 -8.86 11.00 -11.82
C LYS A 198 -9.98 11.04 -10.78
N LEU A 199 -11.15 10.55 -11.15
CA LEU A 199 -12.30 10.35 -10.28
C LEU A 199 -12.54 8.85 -10.12
N THR A 200 -12.41 8.36 -8.89
CA THR A 200 -12.61 6.95 -8.55
C THR A 200 -13.66 6.83 -7.45
N ILE A 201 -14.59 5.88 -7.63
CA ILE A 201 -15.49 5.41 -6.58
C ILE A 201 -15.14 3.95 -6.30
N GLY A 202 -14.95 3.59 -5.04
CA GLY A 202 -14.55 2.23 -4.70
C GLY A 202 -15.04 1.80 -3.35
N GLY A 203 -15.24 0.49 -3.22
CA GLY A 203 -15.51 -0.19 -1.96
C GLY A 203 -14.26 -0.93 -1.52
N SER A 204 -13.88 -0.86 -0.25
CA SER A 204 -12.84 -1.74 0.31
C SER A 204 -13.32 -2.46 1.55
N TYR A 205 -12.90 -3.71 1.68
CA TYR A 205 -13.10 -4.57 2.83
C TYR A 205 -11.75 -4.95 3.42
N VAL A 206 -11.63 -4.86 4.73
CA VAL A 206 -10.43 -5.28 5.47
C VAL A 206 -10.80 -6.38 6.45
N TYR A 207 -9.93 -7.38 6.55
CA TYR A 207 -9.99 -8.48 7.50
C TYR A 207 -8.62 -8.61 8.19
N GLY A 208 -8.60 -8.61 9.51
CA GLY A 208 -7.36 -8.70 10.30
C GLY A 208 -6.90 -7.34 10.84
N ASP A 209 -5.64 -7.26 11.27
CA ASP A 209 -5.11 -6.11 12.03
C ASP A 209 -4.12 -5.28 11.18
N ASN A 210 -4.23 -3.96 11.31
CA ASN A 210 -3.19 -3.03 10.88
C ASN A 210 -2.79 -2.12 12.06
N PRO A 211 -1.77 -2.51 12.85
CA PRO A 211 -1.40 -1.81 14.08
C PRO A 211 -0.99 -0.36 13.84
N LEU A 212 -0.41 -0.07 12.68
CA LEU A 212 0.01 1.28 12.29
C LEU A 212 -1.15 2.24 11.99
N GLN A 213 -2.33 1.71 11.71
CA GLN A 213 -3.53 2.48 11.49
C GLN A 213 -4.43 2.54 12.74
N GLY A 214 -3.98 2.02 13.87
CA GLY A 214 -4.76 1.99 15.11
C GLY A 214 -5.94 1.02 15.09
N PHE A 215 -6.05 0.18 14.04
CA PHE A 215 -7.07 -0.86 13.91
C PHE A 215 -6.72 -2.05 14.82
N ARG A 216 -6.74 -1.88 16.15
CA ARG A 216 -6.36 -2.96 17.07
C ARG A 216 -7.48 -3.96 17.31
N GLN A 217 -7.16 -5.25 17.33
CA GLN A 217 -8.01 -6.22 18.02
C GLN A 217 -8.03 -5.91 19.52
N PHE A 218 -9.17 -5.53 20.07
CA PHE A 218 -9.46 -5.78 21.48
C PHE A 218 -10.36 -7.02 21.52
N ASN A 219 -9.81 -8.14 22.00
CA ASN A 219 -10.51 -9.42 22.19
C ASN A 219 -11.23 -9.99 20.95
N PHE A 220 -10.50 -10.80 20.17
CA PHE A 220 -11.03 -11.90 19.34
C PHE A 220 -12.15 -11.61 18.35
N ARG A 221 -12.14 -10.47 17.66
CA ARG A 221 -12.87 -10.34 16.39
C ARG A 221 -12.01 -9.63 15.37
N SER A 222 -11.71 -10.34 14.29
CA SER A 222 -11.16 -9.75 13.07
C SER A 222 -11.98 -8.50 12.74
N GLN A 223 -11.32 -7.34 12.65
CA GLN A 223 -12.06 -6.13 12.33
C GLN A 223 -12.56 -6.25 10.89
N HIS A 224 -13.88 -6.08 10.74
CA HIS A 224 -14.57 -6.08 9.46
C HIS A 224 -15.11 -4.68 9.23
N TYR A 225 -14.57 -3.97 8.25
CA TYR A 225 -15.14 -2.68 7.89
C TYR A 225 -15.17 -2.49 6.37
N GLY A 226 -16.28 -1.93 5.90
CA GLY A 226 -16.48 -1.50 4.53
C GLY A 226 -16.24 0.00 4.43
N LEU A 227 -15.38 0.45 3.52
CA LEU A 227 -15.21 1.86 3.19
C LEU A 227 -15.71 2.11 1.77
N ILE A 228 -16.56 3.12 1.62
CA ILE A 228 -16.85 3.74 0.32
C ILE A 228 -15.97 4.98 0.23
N ALA A 229 -15.06 5.02 -0.74
CA ALA A 229 -14.16 6.14 -0.93
C ALA A 229 -14.44 6.86 -2.26
N PHE A 230 -14.51 8.19 -2.20
CA PHE A 230 -14.47 9.06 -3.36
C PHE A 230 -13.09 9.70 -3.40
N LYS A 231 -12.32 9.44 -4.46
CA LYS A 231 -10.97 10.02 -4.61
C LYS A 231 -10.91 10.89 -5.86
N ILE A 232 -10.52 12.15 -5.65
CA ILE A 232 -10.16 13.10 -6.71
C ILE A 232 -8.65 13.28 -6.65
N GLN A 233 -7.97 12.98 -7.75
CA GLN A 233 -6.53 13.18 -7.88
C GLN A 233 -6.25 13.96 -9.18
N LYS A 234 -5.54 15.08 -9.04
CA LYS A 234 -5.04 15.89 -10.15
C LYS A 234 -3.63 15.44 -10.53
#